data_AF-A0AAW8G0I5-F1
#
_entry.id   AF-A0AAW8G0I5-F1
#
_cell.length_a   1.000
_cell.length_b   1.000
_cell.length_c   1.000
_cell.angle_alpha   90.00
_cell.angle_beta   90.00
_cell.angle_gamma   90.00
#
_symmetry.space_group_name_H-M   'P 1'
#
loop_
_entity.id
_entity.type
_entity.pdbx_description
1 polymer ?
#
loop_
_entity_poly.entity_id
_entity_poly.type
_entity_poly.pdbx_seq_one_letter_code
_entity_poly.pdbx_strand_id
1 'polypeptide(L)' 'MAVGNQSGGRVFLFLETDNFDQSYHSMLENGISFVREPIVESYGTVAVFTDLYGNLWDLIERKF' A
#
# COMPACT_ATOMS: atom_id res chain seq x y z
N MET A 1 0.34 24.66 4.36
CA MET A 1 -0.03 23.33 4.88
C MET A 1 -0.25 22.43 3.68
N ALA A 2 0.44 21.28 3.60
CA ALA A 2 0.33 20.36 2.46
C ALA A 2 -0.39 19.09 2.92
N VAL A 3 -1.68 18.98 2.59
CA VAL A 3 -2.44 17.73 2.71
C VAL A 3 -2.23 16.96 1.41
N GLY A 4 -1.86 15.69 1.51
CA GLY A 4 -1.63 14.80 0.36
C GLY A 4 -0.20 14.69 -0.17
N ASN A 5 0.71 15.54 0.30
CA ASN A 5 2.12 15.53 -0.11
C ASN A 5 3.07 15.56 1.10
N GLN A 6 2.66 14.92 2.19
CA GLN A 6 3.42 14.90 3.45
C GLN A 6 4.81 14.26 3.31
N SER A 7 5.01 13.38 2.32
CA SER A 7 6.25 12.63 2.08
C SER A 7 7.04 13.11 0.85
N GLY A 8 6.63 14.19 0.19
CA GLY A 8 7.29 14.66 -1.05
C GLY A 8 7.19 13.66 -2.21
N GLY A 9 6.06 12.96 -2.34
CA GLY A 9 5.81 11.97 -3.40
C GLY A 9 6.40 10.57 -3.15
N ARG A 10 6.81 10.26 -1.91
CA ARG A 10 7.32 8.94 -1.52
C ARG A 10 6.30 8.17 -0.68
N VAL A 11 6.52 6.87 -0.47
CA VAL A 11 5.71 6.13 0.51
C VAL A 11 5.84 6.79 1.88
N PHE A 12 4.70 7.00 2.53
CA PHE A 12 4.62 7.63 3.84
C PHE A 12 4.53 6.61 4.97
N LEU A 13 3.69 5.58 4.80
CA LEU A 13 3.36 4.62 5.86
C LEU A 13 3.25 3.19 5.30
N PHE A 14 3.40 2.22 6.22
CA PHE A 14 3.20 0.80 5.96
C PHE A 14 1.91 0.33 6.63
N LEU A 15 1.10 -0.42 5.88
CA LEU A 15 -0.02 -1.21 6.38
C LEU A 15 0.36 -2.69 6.31
N GLU A 16 0.59 -3.29 7.47
CA GLU A 16 0.99 -4.70 7.56
C GLU A 16 -0.24 -5.61 7.64
N THR A 17 -0.17 -6.76 6.97
CA THR A 17 -1.23 -7.78 6.94
C THR A 17 -0.64 -9.18 7.06
N ASP A 18 -1.47 -10.12 7.56
CA ASP A 18 -1.20 -11.55 7.68
C ASP A 18 -1.70 -12.36 6.49
N ASN A 19 -2.44 -11.74 5.57
CA ASN A 19 -2.89 -12.34 4.32
C ASN A 19 -2.94 -11.26 3.23
N PHE A 20 -1.88 -11.22 2.42
CA PHE A 20 -1.73 -10.21 1.39
C PHE A 20 -2.83 -10.26 0.35
N ASP A 21 -3.09 -11.46 -0.20
CA ASP A 21 -4.05 -11.63 -1.29
C ASP A 21 -5.45 -11.23 -0.87
N GLN A 22 -5.90 -11.66 0.32
CA GLN A 22 -7.22 -11.29 0.84
C GLN A 22 -7.35 -9.78 1.04
N SER A 23 -6.31 -9.16 1.62
CA SER A 23 -6.31 -7.72 1.90
C SER A 23 -6.33 -6.91 0.61
N TYR A 24 -5.47 -7.27 -0.34
CA TYR A 24 -5.39 -6.62 -1.64
C TYR A 24 -6.72 -6.69 -2.41
N HIS A 25 -7.34 -7.87 -2.51
CA HIS A 25 -8.63 -8.03 -3.21
C HIS A 25 -9.76 -7.27 -2.51
N SER A 26 -9.84 -7.31 -1.17
CA SER A 26 -10.82 -6.53 -0.42
C SER A 26 -10.65 -5.02 -0.68
N MET A 27 -9.41 -4.53 -0.73
CA MET A 27 -9.14 -3.13 -1.03
C MET A 27 -9.56 -2.74 -2.46
N LEU A 28 -9.31 -3.60 -3.45
CA LEU A 28 -9.80 -3.41 -4.82
C LEU A 28 -11.33 -3.38 -4.89
N GLU A 29 -12.00 -4.31 -4.22
CA GLU A 29 -13.47 -4.37 -4.17
C GLU A 29 -14.08 -3.12 -3.51
N ASN A 30 -13.36 -2.52 -2.55
CA ASN A 30 -13.73 -1.25 -1.92
C ASN A 30 -13.30 -0.02 -2.75
N GLY A 31 -12.80 -0.20 -3.97
CA GLY A 31 -12.46 0.89 -4.91
C GLY A 31 -11.13 1.60 -4.61
N ILE A 32 -10.26 1.01 -3.79
CA ILE A 32 -8.94 1.57 -3.52
C ILE A 32 -8.04 1.35 -4.75
N SER A 33 -7.36 2.42 -5.15
CA SER A 33 -6.48 2.41 -6.32
C SER A 33 -5.03 2.10 -5.94
N PHE A 34 -4.45 1.09 -6.58
CA PHE A 34 -3.04 0.76 -6.47
C PHE A 34 -2.24 1.45 -7.57
N VAL A 35 -1.18 2.15 -7.18
CA VAL A 35 -0.22 2.79 -8.10
C VAL A 35 0.95 1.87 -8.45
N ARG A 36 1.18 0.84 -7.62
CA ARG A 36 2.12 -0.24 -7.87
C ARG A 36 1.44 -1.55 -7.52
N GLU A 37 1.35 -2.43 -8.51
CA GLU A 37 0.87 -3.79 -8.36
C GLU A 37 1.71 -4.59 -7.35
N PRO A 38 1.18 -5.70 -6.80
CA PRO A 38 1.91 -6.58 -5.91
C PRO A 38 3.23 -7.08 -6.49
N ILE A 39 4.30 -6.98 -5.70
CA ILE A 39 5.62 -7.52 -6.00
C ILE A 39 6.04 -8.42 -4.84
N VAL A 40 6.55 -9.61 -5.18
CA VAL A 40 7.14 -10.54 -4.21
C VAL A 40 8.63 -10.23 -4.09
N GLU A 41 9.05 -9.86 -2.89
CA GLU A 41 10.43 -9.56 -2.53
C GLU A 41 10.95 -10.55 -1.47
N SER A 42 12.25 -10.51 -1.22
CA SER A 42 12.88 -11.39 -0.20
C SER A 42 12.35 -11.17 1.21
N TYR A 43 11.85 -9.97 1.51
CA TYR A 43 11.33 -9.56 2.81
C TYR A 43 9.80 -9.69 2.95
N GLY A 44 9.08 -10.00 1.87
CA GLY A 44 7.61 -10.00 1.88
C GLY A 44 6.98 -9.70 0.52
N THR A 45 5.66 -9.71 0.47
CA THR A 45 4.88 -9.24 -0.69
C THR A 45 4.42 -7.81 -0.42
N VAL A 46 4.58 -6.91 -1.39
CA VAL A 46 4.29 -5.48 -1.23
C VAL A 46 3.56 -4.88 -2.42
N ALA A 47 2.56 -4.01 -2.18
CA ALA A 47 1.91 -3.18 -3.20
C ALA A 47 1.74 -1.74 -2.70
N VAL A 48 1.68 -0.77 -3.60
CA VAL A 48 1.51 0.65 -3.22
C VAL A 48 0.13 1.13 -3.63
N PHE A 49 -0.62 1.69 -2.70
CA PHE A 49 -1.89 2.36 -2.97
C PHE A 49 -1.86 3.82 -2.52
N THR A 50 -2.88 4.56 -2.92
CA THR A 50 -3.07 5.95 -2.50
C THR A 50 -4.31 6.12 -1.64
N ASP A 51 -4.22 6.93 -0.59
CA ASP A 51 -5.38 7.33 0.21
C ASP A 51 -6.17 8.48 -0.46
N LEU A 52 -7.30 8.86 0.16
CA LEU A 52 -8.18 9.93 -0.36
C LEU A 52 -7.50 11.30 -0.49
N TYR A 53 -6.35 11.47 0.14
CA TYR A 53 -5.60 12.72 0.12
C TYR A 53 -4.42 12.68 -0.86
N GLY A 54 -4.10 11.52 -1.44
CA GLY A 54 -2.96 11.38 -2.35
C GLY A 54 -1.68 10.88 -1.67
N ASN A 55 -1.72 10.49 -0.38
CA ASN A 55 -0.55 9.86 0.24
C ASN A 55 -0.35 8.46 -0.31
N LEU A 56 0.92 8.06 -0.43
CA LEU A 56 1.30 6.72 -0.82
C LEU A 56 1.53 5.83 0.40
N TRP A 57 0.99 4.62 0.34
CA TRP A 57 1.06 3.61 1.39
C TRP A 57 1.55 2.28 0.82
N ASP A 58 2.45 1.60 1.52
CA ASP A 58 2.78 0.21 1.22
C ASP A 58 1.84 -0.72 1.99
N LEU A 59 1.05 -1.53 1.28
CA LEU A 59 0.46 -2.75 1.86
C LEU A 59 1.55 -3.83 1.84
N ILE A 60 1.82 -4.49 2.97
CA ILE A 60 2.89 -5.47 3.07
C ILE A 60 2.50 -6.69 3.92
N GLU A 61 2.80 -7.88 3.43
CA GLU A 61 2.87 -9.11 4.24
C GLU A 61 4.34 -9.50 4.37
N ARG A 62 4.86 -9.52 5.60
CA ARG A 62 6.28 -9.80 5.86
C ARG A 62 6.54 -11.30 5.88
N LYS A 63 7.65 -11.72 5.29
CA LYS A 63 8.20 -13.06 5.47
C LYS A 63 9.15 -13.05 6.66
N PHE A 64 8.86 -13.89 7.65
CA PHE A 64 9.73 -14.15 8.80
C PHE A 64 10.44 -15.48 8.64
#